data_AF-A0A0G4E506-F1
#
_entry.id   AF-A0A0G4E506-F1
#
_cell.length_a   1.000
_cell.length_b   1.000
_cell.length_c   1.000
_cell.angle_alpha   90.00
_cell.angle_beta   90.00
_cell.angle_gamma   90.00
#
_symmetry.space_group_name_H-M   'P 1'
#
loop_
_entity.id
_entity.type
_entity.pdbx_description
1 polymer ?
#
loop_
_entity_poly.entity_id
_entity_poly.type
_entity_poly.pdbx_seq_one_letter_code
_entity_poly.pdbx_strand_id
1 'polypeptide(L)'
;MLIDFDNCHRTYLVGHSDGGAWRYTPANLNDPRKGMFLSSHQVFSNNAMQIALSLYNSVDGAGNCVGVSHCLYLLFSRKQEGKYLLSGDTSRLNFHLDIGIAGELYDLALGHSDTFFYRVVRSGKAPKSITGKAVYRDGRRVVALRADTAREGRAHSIEVDMDRSATIALGAHCIGYGRLLYPSLSDAAVCSLLSTPVPYFRACAENSGVNHPSSNEKATASPCHNASHPTNSAPVSSPSAPSQTVVKLRSAVWAIGKQKWPRMELVALQAIQRLEDAAQLQELVDSGNKGDFRGWDAFLS
;
A
#
# COMPACT_ATOMS: atom_id res chain seq x y z
N MET A 1 -7.08 -2.53 5.81
CA MET A 1 -7.56 -3.91 5.67
C MET A 1 -7.48 -4.56 7.03
N LEU A 2 -8.60 -5.01 7.60
CA LEU A 2 -8.64 -5.72 8.88
C LEU A 2 -8.59 -7.22 8.62
N ILE A 3 -7.43 -7.72 8.17
CA ILE A 3 -7.22 -9.14 7.87
C ILE A 3 -6.11 -9.64 8.77
N ASP A 4 -6.40 -10.71 9.51
CA ASP A 4 -5.39 -11.46 10.24
C ASP A 4 -4.66 -12.41 9.28
N PHE A 5 -3.63 -11.88 8.61
CA PHE A 5 -2.86 -12.62 7.62
C PHE A 5 -2.12 -13.81 8.21
N ASP A 6 -1.65 -13.72 9.45
CA ASP A 6 -0.94 -14.82 10.13
C ASP A 6 -1.90 -15.98 10.38
N ASN A 7 -3.09 -15.70 10.92
CA ASN A 7 -4.10 -16.74 11.11
C ASN A 7 -4.58 -17.33 9.76
N CYS A 8 -4.79 -16.50 8.74
CA CYS A 8 -5.16 -16.98 7.40
C CYS A 8 -4.09 -17.90 6.79
N HIS A 9 -2.81 -17.52 6.90
CA HIS A 9 -1.69 -18.33 6.42
C HIS A 9 -1.66 -19.69 7.12
N ARG A 10 -1.65 -19.69 8.46
CA ARG A 10 -1.58 -20.92 9.26
C ARG A 10 -2.78 -21.83 9.02
N THR A 11 -3.97 -21.26 8.87
CA THR A 11 -5.20 -22.05 8.71
C THR A 11 -5.28 -22.70 7.34
N TYR A 12 -5.04 -21.94 6.27
CA TYR A 12 -5.38 -22.37 4.91
C TYR A 12 -4.18 -22.77 4.06
N LEU A 13 -3.01 -22.15 4.28
CA LEU A 13 -1.84 -22.34 3.40
C LEU A 13 -0.84 -23.35 3.94
N VAL A 14 -0.97 -23.77 5.20
CA VAL A 14 -0.15 -24.82 5.80
C VAL A 14 -0.87 -26.16 5.71
N GLY A 15 -0.28 -27.10 4.97
CA GLY A 15 -0.77 -28.47 4.89
C GLY A 15 -0.45 -29.26 6.16
N HIS A 16 -1.24 -30.28 6.42
CA HIS A 16 -0.98 -31.28 7.46
C HIS A 16 -1.04 -32.69 6.87
N SER A 17 -0.35 -33.63 7.50
CA SER A 17 -0.41 -35.04 7.12
C SER A 17 -1.62 -35.69 7.79
N ASP A 18 -2.46 -36.33 6.98
CA ASP A 18 -3.60 -37.12 7.44
C ASP A 18 -3.66 -38.42 6.61
N GLY A 19 -3.60 -39.57 7.29
CA GLY A 19 -3.61 -40.88 6.65
C GLY A 19 -2.49 -41.11 5.61
N GLY A 20 -1.33 -40.46 5.77
CA GLY A 20 -0.21 -40.55 4.82
C GLY A 20 -0.36 -39.69 3.57
N ALA A 21 -1.42 -38.87 3.47
CA ALA A 21 -1.61 -37.88 2.41
C ALA A 21 -1.48 -36.45 2.96
N TRP A 22 -1.05 -35.51 2.12
CA TRP A 22 -1.10 -34.08 2.45
C TRP A 22 -2.52 -33.56 2.27
N ARG A 23 -3.04 -32.93 3.33
CA ARG A 23 -4.36 -32.30 3.38
C ARG A 23 -4.23 -30.84 3.78
N TYR A 24 -5.21 -30.05 3.37
CA TYR A 24 -5.30 -28.64 3.69
C TYR A 24 -6.69 -28.31 4.22
N THR A 25 -6.79 -27.30 5.06
CA THR A 25 -8.09 -26.74 5.45
C THR A 25 -8.68 -26.01 4.24
N PRO A 26 -9.87 -26.36 3.75
CA PRO A 26 -10.46 -25.65 2.61
C PRO A 26 -10.82 -24.22 3.00
N ALA A 27 -10.63 -23.28 2.06
CA ALA A 27 -11.00 -21.88 2.27
C ALA A 27 -12.53 -21.68 2.45
N ASN A 28 -13.34 -22.68 2.09
CA ASN A 28 -14.77 -22.72 2.34
C ASN A 28 -15.14 -24.12 2.86
N LEU A 29 -15.53 -24.21 4.13
CA LEU A 29 -15.86 -25.49 4.78
C LEU A 29 -17.17 -26.09 4.27
N ASN A 30 -18.14 -25.25 3.90
CA ASN A 30 -19.45 -25.71 3.43
C ASN A 30 -19.41 -26.22 1.98
N ASP A 31 -18.46 -25.72 1.19
CA ASP A 31 -18.23 -26.14 -0.19
C ASP A 31 -16.74 -26.09 -0.51
N PRO A 32 -15.99 -27.18 -0.28
CA PRO A 32 -14.55 -27.23 -0.50
C PRO A 32 -14.14 -26.92 -1.94
N ARG A 33 -15.04 -27.02 -2.93
CA ARG A 33 -14.74 -26.67 -4.32
C ARG A 33 -14.76 -25.17 -4.57
N LYS A 34 -15.35 -24.38 -3.67
CA LYS A 34 -15.37 -22.92 -3.75
C LYS A 34 -14.20 -22.32 -2.99
N GLY A 35 -13.57 -21.34 -3.62
CA GLY A 35 -12.58 -20.48 -2.97
C GLY A 35 -13.21 -19.41 -2.07
N MET A 36 -12.37 -18.50 -1.60
CA MET A 36 -12.75 -17.35 -0.79
C MET A 36 -11.93 -16.11 -1.18
N PHE A 37 -12.54 -14.94 -1.11
CA PHE A 37 -11.84 -13.65 -1.17
C PHE A 37 -11.55 -13.16 0.26
N LEU A 38 -10.27 -13.08 0.63
CA LEU A 38 -9.84 -12.56 1.93
C LEU A 38 -10.01 -11.04 2.04
N SER A 39 -9.80 -10.35 0.92
CA SER A 39 -10.19 -8.96 0.74
C SER A 39 -10.67 -8.72 -0.67
N SER A 40 -11.48 -7.68 -0.82
CA SER A 40 -11.80 -7.15 -2.13
C SER A 40 -11.97 -5.64 -2.06
N HIS A 41 -11.55 -4.98 -3.13
CA HIS A 41 -11.79 -3.57 -3.40
C HIS A 41 -12.31 -3.42 -4.83
N GLN A 42 -13.23 -2.49 -5.04
CA GLN A 42 -13.83 -2.21 -6.34
C GLN A 42 -13.45 -0.78 -6.76
N VAL A 43 -12.92 -0.69 -7.98
CA VAL A 43 -12.55 0.55 -8.64
C VAL A 43 -13.61 0.84 -9.71
N PHE A 44 -14.17 2.05 -9.68
CA PHE A 44 -15.19 2.49 -10.63
C PHE A 44 -14.69 3.74 -11.37
N SER A 45 -14.52 3.62 -12.68
CA SER A 45 -13.97 4.68 -13.54
C SER A 45 -14.67 4.68 -14.90
N ASN A 46 -13.93 4.80 -16.00
CA ASN A 46 -14.41 4.51 -17.36
C ASN A 46 -14.97 3.08 -17.46
N ASN A 47 -14.35 2.10 -16.79
CA ASN A 47 -14.87 0.75 -16.56
C ASN A 47 -14.72 0.38 -15.08
N ALA A 48 -15.16 -0.83 -14.70
CA ALA A 48 -15.00 -1.34 -13.34
C ALA A 48 -13.82 -2.32 -13.25
N MET A 49 -13.12 -2.31 -12.12
CA MET A 49 -12.16 -3.34 -11.78
C MET A 49 -12.37 -3.82 -10.33
N GLN A 50 -12.30 -5.12 -10.12
CA GLN A 50 -12.16 -5.70 -8.79
C GLN A 50 -10.70 -6.08 -8.57
N ILE A 51 -10.16 -5.69 -7.41
CA ILE A 51 -8.87 -6.14 -6.88
C ILE A 51 -9.20 -6.99 -5.65
N ALA A 52 -8.65 -8.19 -5.56
CA ALA A 52 -8.91 -9.07 -4.42
C ALA A 52 -7.74 -9.99 -4.10
N LEU A 53 -7.65 -10.40 -2.85
CA LEU A 53 -6.81 -11.54 -2.45
C LEU A 53 -7.69 -12.77 -2.43
N SER A 54 -7.41 -13.72 -3.33
CA SER A 54 -8.23 -14.92 -3.49
C SER A 54 -7.48 -16.16 -3.10
N LEU A 55 -8.13 -17.00 -2.28
CA LEU A 55 -7.76 -18.40 -2.05
C LEU A 55 -8.68 -19.29 -2.88
N TYR A 56 -8.14 -20.34 -3.50
CA TYR A 56 -8.92 -21.35 -4.21
C TYR A 56 -8.35 -22.74 -3.97
N ASN A 57 -9.25 -23.70 -3.82
CA ASN A 57 -8.90 -25.04 -3.35
C ASN A 57 -8.69 -25.98 -4.55
N SER A 58 -7.76 -26.92 -4.39
CA SER A 58 -7.68 -28.13 -5.19
C SER A 58 -8.30 -29.27 -4.38
N VAL A 59 -9.22 -30.01 -5.01
CA VAL A 59 -10.01 -31.05 -4.35
C VAL A 59 -9.86 -32.35 -5.12
N ASP A 60 -9.64 -33.46 -4.40
CA ASP A 60 -9.55 -34.78 -5.00
C ASP A 60 -10.93 -35.37 -5.38
N GLY A 61 -10.94 -36.56 -6.00
CA GLY A 61 -12.17 -37.24 -6.38
C GLY A 61 -13.07 -37.61 -5.20
N ALA A 62 -12.53 -37.69 -3.98
CA ALA A 62 -13.25 -37.99 -2.75
C ALA A 62 -13.78 -36.72 -2.05
N GLY A 63 -13.50 -35.53 -2.58
CA GLY A 63 -13.98 -34.27 -2.01
C GLY A 63 -13.05 -33.67 -0.96
N ASN A 64 -11.86 -34.24 -0.74
CA ASN A 64 -10.90 -33.73 0.24
C ASN A 64 -10.03 -32.63 -0.39
N CYS A 65 -9.73 -31.59 0.40
CA CYS A 65 -8.84 -30.51 -0.03
C CYS A 65 -7.38 -30.98 0.03
N VAL A 66 -6.76 -31.09 -1.14
CA VAL A 66 -5.36 -31.55 -1.32
C VAL A 66 -4.40 -30.41 -1.61
N GLY A 67 -4.90 -29.18 -1.67
CA GLY A 67 -4.08 -27.98 -1.83
C GLY A 67 -4.93 -26.73 -1.77
N VAL A 68 -4.32 -25.64 -1.29
CA VAL A 68 -4.89 -24.30 -1.37
C VAL A 68 -3.93 -23.43 -2.16
N SER A 69 -4.42 -22.91 -3.27
CA SER A 69 -3.71 -21.94 -4.09
C SER A 69 -4.19 -20.53 -3.77
N HIS A 70 -3.36 -19.55 -4.09
CA HIS A 70 -3.58 -18.16 -3.76
C HIS A 70 -3.19 -17.27 -4.94
N CYS A 71 -3.78 -16.08 -5.02
CA CYS A 71 -3.42 -15.08 -6.02
C CYS A 71 -3.89 -13.68 -5.63
N LEU A 72 -3.23 -12.68 -6.22
CA LEU A 72 -3.85 -11.38 -6.44
C LEU A 72 -4.80 -11.51 -7.63
N TYR A 73 -6.09 -11.41 -7.36
CA TYR A 73 -7.15 -11.52 -8.33
C TYR A 73 -7.53 -10.16 -8.89
N LEU A 74 -7.47 -10.02 -10.21
CA LEU A 74 -8.00 -8.85 -10.92
C LEU A 74 -9.16 -9.27 -11.81
N LEU A 75 -10.28 -8.55 -11.74
CA LEU A 75 -11.41 -8.72 -12.65
C LEU A 75 -11.78 -7.38 -13.26
N PHE A 76 -11.78 -7.31 -14.59
CA PHE A 76 -12.17 -6.18 -15.40
C PHE A 76 -13.59 -6.39 -15.91
N SER A 77 -14.42 -5.37 -15.77
CA SER A 77 -15.81 -5.39 -16.20
C SER A 77 -16.23 -4.06 -16.83
N ARG A 78 -17.08 -4.14 -17.84
CA ARG A 78 -17.50 -2.98 -18.63
C ARG A 78 -18.51 -2.11 -17.88
N LYS A 79 -18.47 -0.82 -18.23
CA LYS A 79 -19.58 0.11 -18.02
C LYS A 79 -20.40 0.18 -19.31
N GLN A 80 -21.71 -0.02 -19.22
CA GLN A 80 -22.65 0.12 -20.34
C GLN A 80 -23.82 1.01 -19.91
N GLU A 81 -24.14 2.00 -20.73
CA GLU A 81 -25.26 2.94 -20.47
C GLU A 81 -25.21 3.55 -19.06
N GLY A 82 -24.00 3.92 -18.61
CA GLY A 82 -23.80 4.51 -17.27
C GLY A 82 -23.74 3.49 -16.11
N LYS A 83 -24.06 2.21 -16.33
CA LYS A 83 -24.09 1.17 -15.30
C LYS A 83 -22.88 0.25 -15.38
N TYR A 84 -22.30 -0.07 -14.22
CA TYR A 84 -21.22 -1.06 -14.11
C TYR A 84 -21.79 -2.47 -14.03
N LEU A 85 -21.41 -3.35 -14.95
CA LEU A 85 -22.03 -4.66 -15.09
C LEU A 85 -21.54 -5.69 -14.05
N LEU A 86 -20.28 -5.60 -13.63
CA LEU A 86 -19.64 -6.46 -12.62
C LEU A 86 -19.94 -7.96 -12.84
N SER A 87 -20.65 -8.59 -11.90
CA SER A 87 -21.03 -10.02 -11.96
C SER A 87 -21.98 -10.34 -13.12
N GLY A 88 -22.73 -9.35 -13.61
CA GLY A 88 -23.61 -9.46 -14.78
C GLY A 88 -22.86 -9.32 -16.12
N ASP A 89 -21.58 -8.94 -16.11
CA ASP A 89 -20.79 -8.86 -17.35
C ASP A 89 -20.40 -10.26 -17.82
N THR A 90 -20.99 -10.68 -18.94
CA THR A 90 -20.70 -11.96 -19.60
C THR A 90 -19.35 -11.96 -20.32
N SER A 91 -18.76 -10.79 -20.57
CA SER A 91 -17.47 -10.64 -21.24
C SER A 91 -16.35 -10.15 -20.31
N ARG A 92 -16.56 -10.23 -18.99
CA ARG A 92 -15.52 -9.85 -18.01
C ARG A 92 -14.23 -10.62 -18.22
N LEU A 93 -13.11 -9.97 -17.91
CA LEU A 93 -11.78 -10.56 -17.98
C LEU A 93 -11.21 -10.69 -16.58
N ASN A 94 -10.81 -11.90 -16.18
CA ASN A 94 -10.20 -12.15 -14.88
C ASN A 94 -8.76 -12.64 -14.99
N PHE A 95 -7.97 -12.39 -13.96
CA PHE A 95 -6.56 -12.79 -13.88
C PHE A 95 -6.24 -13.24 -12.46
N HIS A 96 -5.48 -14.32 -12.36
CA HIS A 96 -4.91 -14.82 -11.12
C HIS A 96 -3.41 -14.56 -11.20
N LEU A 97 -2.94 -13.56 -10.47
CA LEU A 97 -1.56 -13.13 -10.49
C LEU A 97 -0.81 -13.75 -9.31
N ASP A 98 0.34 -14.34 -9.58
CA ASP A 98 1.25 -14.80 -8.53
C ASP A 98 1.96 -13.62 -7.86
N ILE A 99 2.77 -13.93 -6.84
CA ILE A 99 3.43 -12.91 -6.03
C ILE A 99 4.48 -12.11 -6.81
N GLY A 100 5.13 -12.72 -7.82
CA GLY A 100 6.12 -12.04 -8.66
C GLY A 100 5.45 -10.97 -9.51
N ILE A 101 4.36 -11.33 -10.19
CA ILE A 101 3.59 -10.39 -11.01
C ILE A 101 2.90 -9.32 -10.14
N ALA A 102 2.50 -9.67 -8.91
CA ALA A 102 2.00 -8.68 -7.95
C ALA A 102 3.08 -7.66 -7.53
N GLY A 103 4.36 -8.06 -7.48
CA GLY A 103 5.49 -7.17 -7.29
C GLY A 103 5.66 -6.18 -8.44
N GLU A 104 5.60 -6.63 -9.69
CA GLU A 104 5.66 -5.73 -10.85
C GLU A 104 4.49 -4.73 -10.88
N LEU A 105 3.28 -5.16 -10.48
CA LEU A 105 2.13 -4.26 -10.30
C LEU A 105 2.33 -3.29 -9.14
N TYR A 106 3.01 -3.70 -8.08
CA TYR A 106 3.34 -2.85 -6.95
C TYR A 106 4.29 -1.72 -7.37
N ASP A 107 5.30 -2.04 -8.18
CA ASP A 107 6.20 -1.04 -8.77
C ASP A 107 5.45 -0.03 -9.65
N LEU A 108 4.50 -0.49 -10.47
CA LEU A 108 3.63 0.41 -11.23
C LEU A 108 2.75 1.27 -10.29
N ALA A 109 2.18 0.69 -9.24
CA ALA A 109 1.32 1.40 -8.32
C ALA A 109 2.07 2.50 -7.56
N LEU A 110 3.29 2.22 -7.08
CA LEU A 110 4.13 3.18 -6.37
C LEU A 110 4.84 4.20 -7.27
N GLY A 111 4.89 3.95 -8.58
CA GLY A 111 5.61 4.81 -9.51
C GLY A 111 7.11 4.52 -9.58
N HIS A 112 7.54 3.33 -9.17
CA HIS A 112 8.88 2.83 -9.49
C HIS A 112 8.99 2.40 -10.95
N SER A 113 7.87 1.99 -11.56
CA SER A 113 7.75 1.73 -12.99
C SER A 113 6.60 2.54 -13.59
N ASP A 114 6.76 2.95 -14.84
CA ASP A 114 5.70 3.57 -15.64
C ASP A 114 4.99 2.58 -16.56
N THR A 115 5.47 1.34 -16.66
CA THR A 115 4.85 0.31 -17.50
C THR A 115 4.76 -1.03 -16.79
N PHE A 116 3.79 -1.84 -17.22
CA PHE A 116 3.57 -3.20 -16.75
C PHE A 116 3.05 -4.05 -17.90
N PHE A 117 3.49 -5.29 -17.97
CA PHE A 117 2.99 -6.24 -18.95
C PHE A 117 2.92 -7.64 -18.35
N TYR A 118 1.75 -8.25 -18.44
CA TYR A 118 1.55 -9.64 -18.07
C TYR A 118 0.76 -10.37 -19.15
N ARG A 119 1.18 -11.59 -19.48
CA ARG A 119 0.48 -12.46 -20.44
C ARG A 119 0.30 -13.84 -19.87
N VAL A 120 -0.92 -14.36 -19.95
CA VAL A 120 -1.26 -15.71 -19.53
C VAL A 120 -1.77 -16.53 -20.73
N VAL A 121 -1.17 -17.69 -20.91
CA VAL A 121 -1.56 -18.69 -21.91
C VAL A 121 -1.92 -19.97 -21.15
N ARG A 122 -3.14 -20.47 -21.34
CA ARG A 122 -3.59 -21.73 -20.73
C ARG A 122 -4.12 -22.65 -21.83
N SER A 123 -3.85 -23.94 -21.69
CA SER A 123 -4.35 -24.95 -22.64
C SER A 123 -5.86 -24.85 -22.80
N GLY A 124 -6.34 -24.91 -24.04
CA GLY A 124 -7.76 -24.83 -24.38
C GLY A 124 -8.43 -23.46 -24.13
N LYS A 125 -7.69 -22.41 -23.79
CA LYS A 125 -8.23 -21.07 -23.56
C LYS A 125 -7.52 -20.02 -24.41
N ALA A 126 -8.28 -19.01 -24.85
CA ALA A 126 -7.74 -17.84 -25.51
C ALA A 126 -6.67 -17.15 -24.61
N PRO A 127 -5.53 -16.72 -25.18
CA PRO A 127 -4.56 -15.91 -24.45
C PRO A 127 -5.21 -14.65 -23.89
N LYS A 128 -4.77 -14.26 -22.70
CA LYS A 128 -5.15 -12.99 -22.08
C LYS A 128 -3.89 -12.22 -21.69
N SER A 129 -3.97 -10.90 -21.73
CA SER A 129 -2.90 -10.04 -21.25
C SER A 129 -3.43 -8.88 -20.44
N ILE A 130 -2.59 -8.35 -19.57
CA ILE A 130 -2.78 -7.07 -18.90
C ILE A 130 -1.62 -6.19 -19.33
N THR A 131 -1.93 -4.95 -19.71
CA THR A 131 -0.95 -3.90 -19.90
C THR A 131 -1.26 -2.77 -18.94
N GLY A 132 -0.23 -2.22 -18.31
CA GLY A 132 -0.35 -1.08 -17.42
C GLY A 132 0.55 0.05 -17.89
N LYS A 133 0.05 1.28 -17.83
CA LYS A 133 0.83 2.48 -18.17
C LYS A 133 0.52 3.62 -17.20
N ALA A 134 1.57 4.31 -16.76
CA ALA A 134 1.42 5.60 -16.12
C ALA A 134 1.14 6.68 -17.17
N VAL A 135 0.16 7.53 -16.88
CA VAL A 135 -0.25 8.66 -17.72
C VAL A 135 -0.26 9.89 -16.83
N TYR A 136 0.29 11.00 -17.32
CA TYR A 136 0.28 12.27 -16.63
C TYR A 136 -0.82 13.15 -17.20
N ARG A 137 -1.88 13.41 -16.42
CA ARG A 137 -3.00 14.29 -16.78
C ARG A 137 -3.07 15.43 -15.77
N ASP A 138 -3.06 16.67 -16.25
CA ASP A 138 -3.12 17.88 -15.42
C ASP A 138 -2.07 17.91 -14.29
N GLY A 139 -0.84 17.46 -14.61
CA GLY A 139 0.25 17.35 -13.64
C GLY A 139 0.10 16.25 -12.59
N ARG A 140 -0.90 15.37 -12.73
CA ARG A 140 -1.15 14.23 -11.84
C ARG A 140 -0.86 12.91 -12.54
N ARG A 141 -0.20 12.00 -11.84
CA ARG A 141 0.01 10.61 -12.29
C ARG A 141 -1.28 9.82 -12.11
N VAL A 142 -1.72 9.20 -13.19
CA VAL A 142 -2.86 8.27 -13.28
C VAL A 142 -2.33 6.95 -13.83
N VAL A 143 -2.82 5.82 -13.34
CA VAL A 143 -2.43 4.51 -13.88
C VAL A 143 -3.59 3.97 -14.71
N ALA A 144 -3.35 3.62 -15.96
CA ALA A 144 -4.34 2.92 -16.79
C ALA A 144 -3.95 1.43 -16.85
N LEU A 145 -4.89 0.55 -16.48
CA LEU A 145 -4.74 -0.90 -16.67
C LEU A 145 -5.71 -1.37 -17.75
N ARG A 146 -5.19 -2.08 -18.73
CA ARG A 146 -5.95 -2.63 -19.86
C ARG A 146 -5.81 -4.13 -19.92
N ALA A 147 -6.94 -4.82 -19.89
CA ALA A 147 -7.03 -6.25 -20.08
C ALA A 147 -7.47 -6.57 -21.51
N ASP A 148 -6.71 -7.44 -22.18
CA ASP A 148 -6.99 -7.88 -23.55
C ASP A 148 -7.19 -9.40 -23.60
N THR A 149 -8.05 -9.85 -24.51
CA THR A 149 -8.13 -11.24 -24.96
C THR A 149 -8.45 -11.31 -26.44
N ALA A 150 -7.98 -12.35 -27.11
CA ALA A 150 -8.32 -12.64 -28.50
C ALA A 150 -9.07 -13.96 -28.57
N ARG A 151 -10.39 -13.91 -28.73
CA ARG A 151 -11.24 -15.08 -28.91
C ARG A 151 -11.87 -15.03 -30.29
N GLU A 152 -11.73 -16.10 -31.06
CA GLU A 152 -12.42 -16.26 -32.37
C GLU A 152 -12.18 -15.08 -33.34
N GLY A 153 -10.95 -14.54 -33.36
CA GLY A 153 -10.58 -13.41 -34.24
C GLY A 153 -11.10 -12.05 -33.82
N ARG A 154 -11.85 -11.94 -32.71
CA ARG A 154 -12.29 -10.65 -32.15
C ARG A 154 -11.42 -10.29 -30.96
N ALA A 155 -10.71 -9.17 -31.08
CA ALA A 155 -10.00 -8.56 -29.96
C ALA A 155 -11.02 -7.95 -28.99
N HIS A 156 -10.96 -8.33 -27.72
CA HIS A 156 -11.77 -7.77 -26.65
C HIS A 156 -10.86 -7.11 -25.64
N SER A 157 -11.14 -5.85 -25.32
CA SER A 157 -10.33 -5.03 -24.41
C SER A 157 -11.20 -4.31 -23.42
N ILE A 158 -10.78 -4.29 -22.15
CA ILE A 158 -11.38 -3.48 -21.09
C ILE A 158 -10.26 -2.70 -20.41
N GLU A 159 -10.33 -1.37 -20.48
CA GLU A 159 -9.37 -0.46 -19.86
C GLU A 159 -10.01 0.25 -18.67
N VAL A 160 -9.27 0.36 -17.57
CA VAL A 160 -9.69 1.01 -16.33
C VAL A 160 -8.64 2.06 -15.95
N ASP A 161 -9.07 3.32 -15.91
CA ASP A 161 -8.28 4.43 -15.38
C ASP A 161 -8.35 4.40 -13.85
N MET A 162 -7.19 4.29 -13.21
CA MET A 162 -7.02 4.26 -11.76
C MET A 162 -6.55 5.63 -11.27
N ASP A 163 -7.40 6.27 -10.46
CA ASP A 163 -7.03 7.46 -9.73
C ASP A 163 -6.05 7.12 -8.59
N ARG A 164 -5.64 8.15 -7.84
CA ARG A 164 -4.70 7.97 -6.73
C ARG A 164 -5.25 7.00 -5.67
N SER A 165 -6.55 7.05 -5.38
CA SER A 165 -7.15 6.19 -4.35
C SER A 165 -7.15 4.72 -4.77
N ALA A 166 -7.54 4.42 -6.01
CA ALA A 166 -7.50 3.08 -6.59
C ALA A 166 -6.06 2.55 -6.69
N THR A 167 -5.10 3.41 -7.02
CA THR A 167 -3.68 3.04 -7.08
C THR A 167 -3.13 2.67 -5.71
N ILE A 168 -3.50 3.43 -4.65
CA ILE A 168 -3.17 3.07 -3.26
C ILE A 168 -3.81 1.74 -2.88
N ALA A 169 -5.07 1.50 -3.26
CA ALA A 169 -5.74 0.24 -2.98
C ALA A 169 -5.06 -0.94 -3.67
N LEU A 170 -4.60 -0.78 -4.92
CA LEU A 170 -3.81 -1.79 -5.63
C LEU A 170 -2.51 -2.10 -4.89
N GLY A 171 -1.73 -1.07 -4.55
CA GLY A 171 -0.48 -1.24 -3.81
C GLY A 171 -0.69 -1.92 -2.45
N ALA A 172 -1.76 -1.55 -1.74
CA ALA A 172 -2.12 -2.17 -0.46
C ALA A 172 -2.50 -3.67 -0.62
N HIS A 173 -3.17 -4.05 -1.71
CA HIS A 173 -3.45 -5.46 -1.98
C HIS A 173 -2.18 -6.24 -2.35
N CYS A 174 -1.24 -5.64 -3.09
CA CYS A 174 0.05 -6.28 -3.35
C CYS A 174 0.83 -6.54 -2.04
N ILE A 175 0.91 -5.54 -1.14
CA ILE A 175 1.52 -5.71 0.19
C ILE A 175 0.78 -6.77 1.00
N GLY A 176 -0.56 -6.72 1.01
CA GLY A 176 -1.38 -7.72 1.70
C GLY A 176 -1.14 -9.14 1.18
N TYR A 177 -0.89 -9.31 -0.11
CA TYR A 177 -0.52 -10.60 -0.67
C TYR A 177 0.84 -11.07 -0.14
N GLY A 178 1.83 -10.18 -0.09
CA GLY A 178 3.12 -10.48 0.53
C GLY A 178 3.00 -10.85 2.02
N ARG A 179 2.16 -10.14 2.79
CA ARG A 179 1.90 -10.46 4.20
C ARG A 179 1.16 -11.78 4.39
N LEU A 180 0.28 -12.16 3.46
CA LEU A 180 -0.37 -13.47 3.47
C LEU A 180 0.64 -14.61 3.28
N LEU A 181 1.63 -14.45 2.41
CA LEU A 181 2.62 -15.51 2.14
C LEU A 181 3.77 -15.52 3.13
N TYR A 182 4.14 -14.36 3.67
CA TYR A 182 5.28 -14.19 4.56
C TYR A 182 4.87 -13.42 5.83
N PRO A 183 3.97 -13.98 6.66
CA PRO A 183 3.43 -13.29 7.83
C PRO A 183 4.49 -12.97 8.90
N SER A 184 5.62 -13.69 8.89
CA SER A 184 6.76 -13.46 9.79
C SER A 184 7.66 -12.30 9.38
N LEU A 185 7.61 -11.85 8.13
CA LEU A 185 8.42 -10.71 7.66
C LEU A 185 7.82 -9.39 8.13
N SER A 186 8.66 -8.40 8.42
CA SER A 186 8.20 -7.05 8.70
C SER A 186 7.56 -6.41 7.46
N ASP A 187 6.72 -5.40 7.64
CA ASP A 187 6.10 -4.68 6.52
C ASP A 187 7.16 -4.10 5.56
N ALA A 188 8.26 -3.58 6.10
CA ALA A 188 9.39 -3.06 5.31
C ALA A 188 10.07 -4.17 4.48
N ALA A 189 10.25 -5.36 5.05
CA ALA A 189 10.83 -6.50 4.33
C ALA A 189 9.90 -6.97 3.20
N VAL A 190 8.58 -6.99 3.43
CA VAL A 190 7.60 -7.32 2.38
C VAL A 190 7.63 -6.29 1.25
N CYS A 191 7.63 -4.99 1.55
CA CYS A 191 7.72 -3.94 0.54
C CYS A 191 9.03 -4.05 -0.27
N SER A 192 10.14 -4.36 0.39
CA SER A 192 11.45 -4.55 -0.27
C SER A 192 11.49 -5.82 -1.13
N LEU A 193 10.76 -6.87 -0.77
CA LEU A 193 10.67 -8.11 -1.55
C LEU A 193 9.81 -7.92 -2.79
N LEU A 194 8.76 -7.10 -2.71
CA LEU A 194 7.85 -6.82 -3.82
C LEU A 194 8.40 -5.79 -4.81
N SER A 195 9.24 -4.86 -4.35
CA SER A 195 9.80 -3.84 -5.23
C SER A 195 11.03 -4.37 -5.95
N THR A 196 11.12 -4.15 -7.25
CA THR A 196 12.40 -4.30 -7.94
C THR A 196 13.27 -3.10 -7.57
N PRO A 197 14.45 -3.29 -6.94
CA PRO A 197 15.34 -2.17 -6.70
C PRO A 197 15.66 -1.52 -8.04
N VAL A 198 15.41 -0.21 -8.13
CA VAL A 198 15.88 0.61 -9.25
C VAL A 198 17.38 0.33 -9.42
N PRO A 199 17.92 0.16 -10.64
CA PRO A 199 19.37 0.16 -10.79
C PRO A 199 19.89 1.41 -10.05
N TYR A 200 20.90 1.23 -9.20
CA TYR A 200 21.43 2.21 -8.22
C TYR A 200 20.84 2.22 -6.80
N PHE A 201 19.92 1.34 -6.43
CA PHE A 201 19.51 1.19 -5.02
C PHE A 201 20.61 0.50 -4.20
N ARG A 202 21.46 1.28 -3.51
CA ARG A 202 22.30 0.78 -2.42
C ARG A 202 21.42 0.62 -1.18
N ALA A 203 21.16 -0.62 -0.77
CA ALA A 203 20.57 -0.90 0.53
C ALA A 203 21.46 -0.27 1.62
N CYS A 204 20.88 0.57 2.48
CA CYS A 204 21.58 1.23 3.58
C CYS A 204 22.03 0.20 4.63
N ALA A 205 23.15 -0.48 4.40
CA ALA A 205 23.85 -1.30 5.38
C ALA A 205 25.39 -1.26 5.22
N GLU A 206 25.94 -0.47 4.29
CA GLU A 206 27.37 -0.22 4.20
C GLU A 206 27.71 1.11 4.86
N ASN A 207 27.53 1.19 6.17
CA ASN A 207 28.24 2.15 7.00
C ASN A 207 28.80 1.38 8.20
N SER A 208 29.99 0.81 8.00
CA SER A 208 30.87 0.34 9.07
C SER A 208 32.32 0.40 8.59
N GLY A 209 32.94 1.55 8.85
CA GLY A 209 34.26 1.63 9.49
C GLY A 209 35.52 1.19 8.74
N VAL A 210 36.32 2.21 8.41
CA VAL A 210 37.79 2.28 8.54
C VAL A 210 38.64 1.47 7.54
N ASN A 211 39.26 2.19 6.59
CA ASN A 211 40.72 2.30 6.51
C ASN A 211 41.13 3.31 5.41
N HIS A 212 41.71 4.44 5.83
CA HIS A 212 42.71 5.13 5.02
C HIS A 212 43.92 4.19 4.86
N PRO A 213 44.59 4.21 3.70
CA PRO A 213 45.80 5.02 3.67
C PRO A 213 45.95 5.88 2.41
N SER A 214 46.61 6.99 2.67
CA SER A 214 47.24 7.97 1.80
C SER A 214 48.03 7.41 0.62
N SER A 215 47.89 8.07 -0.54
CA SER A 215 49.04 8.43 -1.38
C SER A 215 48.79 9.73 -2.14
N ASN A 216 49.77 10.62 -2.02
CA ASN A 216 49.91 11.90 -2.71
C ASN A 216 49.87 11.75 -4.24
N GLU A 217 49.37 12.75 -4.95
CA GLU A 217 50.21 13.50 -5.89
C GLU A 217 49.60 14.86 -6.30
N LYS A 218 50.50 15.82 -6.51
CA LYS A 218 50.32 17.27 -6.62
C LYS A 218 49.75 17.70 -7.97
N ALA A 219 48.98 18.80 -7.98
CA ALA A 219 49.14 19.88 -8.96
C ALA A 219 48.47 21.21 -8.50
N THR A 220 49.33 22.11 -7.96
CA THR A 220 49.43 23.56 -8.25
C THR A 220 48.27 24.56 -8.04
N ALA A 221 48.49 25.42 -7.01
CA ALA A 221 48.35 26.91 -6.93
C ALA A 221 47.02 27.60 -7.32
N SER A 222 46.18 28.18 -6.41
CA SER A 222 46.31 29.43 -5.59
C SER A 222 46.20 30.76 -6.37
N PRO A 223 45.75 31.93 -5.81
CA PRO A 223 44.90 32.20 -4.61
C PRO A 223 44.01 33.50 -4.61
N CYS A 224 43.22 33.67 -3.51
CA CYS A 224 42.79 34.91 -2.79
C CYS A 224 41.91 36.02 -3.41
N HIS A 225 40.77 36.38 -2.77
CA HIS A 225 40.69 37.56 -1.86
C HIS A 225 39.34 37.72 -1.12
N ASN A 226 39.45 38.39 0.04
CA ASN A 226 38.56 38.54 1.19
C ASN A 226 37.39 39.54 1.08
N ALA A 227 36.34 39.23 1.87
CA ALA A 227 35.62 40.05 2.86
C ALA A 227 34.78 41.30 2.50
N SER A 228 33.61 41.34 3.18
CA SER A 228 32.99 42.47 3.91
C SER A 228 31.60 42.93 3.42
N HIS A 229 30.61 42.83 4.31
CA HIS A 229 29.27 43.44 4.24
C HIS A 229 29.32 44.98 4.21
N PRO A 230 28.20 45.64 3.81
CA PRO A 230 27.42 46.34 4.84
C PRO A 230 25.88 46.27 4.72
N THR A 231 25.31 46.45 5.90
CA THR A 231 23.97 46.72 6.46
C THR A 231 22.82 47.38 5.67
N ASN A 232 21.61 46.99 6.13
CA ASN A 232 20.34 47.72 6.36
C ASN A 232 19.21 47.70 5.31
N SER A 233 18.12 46.98 5.63
CA SER A 233 16.78 47.57 5.86
C SER A 233 15.81 46.54 6.48
N ALA A 234 15.15 46.92 7.58
CA ALA A 234 13.88 46.33 8.07
C ALA A 234 12.74 47.32 7.73
N PRO A 235 11.43 47.07 7.98
CA PRO A 235 10.76 45.90 8.55
C PRO A 235 9.45 45.46 7.81
N VAL A 236 8.97 44.23 8.00
CA VAL A 236 7.51 43.95 8.12
C VAL A 236 7.34 42.75 9.07
N SER A 237 6.73 43.02 10.22
CA SER A 237 6.34 42.06 11.25
C SER A 237 5.21 41.15 10.74
N SER A 238 5.59 39.95 10.33
CA SER A 238 4.69 38.79 10.17
C SER A 238 4.42 38.16 11.54
N PRO A 239 3.23 37.57 11.79
CA PRO A 239 2.90 36.96 13.07
C PRO A 239 3.96 35.91 13.44
N SER A 240 4.46 35.98 14.66
CA SER A 240 5.48 35.09 15.19
C SER A 240 5.09 33.65 14.92
N ALA A 241 5.85 32.97 14.06
CA ALA A 241 5.64 31.55 13.78
C ALA A 241 5.60 30.79 15.13
N PRO A 242 4.62 29.91 15.35
CA PRO A 242 4.54 29.16 16.59
C PRO A 242 5.86 28.43 16.80
N SER A 243 6.40 28.50 18.01
CA SER A 243 7.67 27.83 18.32
C SER A 243 7.56 26.36 17.92
N GLN A 244 8.64 25.77 17.39
CA GLN A 244 8.63 24.37 16.93
C GLN A 244 8.15 23.40 18.02
N THR A 245 8.29 23.78 19.29
CA THR A 245 7.77 23.08 20.47
C THR A 245 6.23 23.02 20.46
N VAL A 246 5.53 24.12 20.22
CA VAL A 246 4.05 24.19 20.15
C VAL A 246 3.52 23.29 19.02
N VAL A 247 4.19 23.28 17.86
CA VAL A 247 3.80 22.44 16.71
C VAL A 247 3.91 20.94 17.04
N LYS A 248 5.00 20.54 17.71
CA LYS A 248 5.21 19.16 18.16
C LYS A 248 4.16 18.74 19.19
N LEU A 249 3.85 19.62 20.15
CA LEU A 249 2.86 19.34 21.19
C LEU A 249 1.44 19.22 20.63
N ARG A 250 1.04 20.08 19.69
CA ARG A 250 -0.26 19.96 18.99
C ARG A 250 -0.38 18.64 18.21
N SER A 251 0.72 18.19 17.61
CA SER A 251 0.77 16.90 16.91
C SER A 251 0.64 15.73 17.88
N ALA A 252 1.30 15.81 19.05
CA ALA A 252 1.20 14.79 20.10
C ALA A 252 -0.22 14.72 20.70
N VAL A 253 -0.85 15.87 20.99
CA VAL A 253 -2.24 15.95 21.45
C VAL A 253 -3.19 15.28 20.46
N TRP A 254 -3.01 15.50 19.15
CA TRP A 254 -3.85 14.89 18.12
C TRP A 254 -3.65 13.39 17.98
N ALA A 255 -2.38 12.96 17.91
CA ALA A 255 -2.03 11.57 17.70
C ALA A 255 -2.45 10.70 18.88
N ILE A 256 -2.24 11.19 20.10
CA ILE A 256 -2.52 10.44 21.33
C ILE A 256 -4.00 10.57 21.72
N GLY A 257 -4.56 11.77 21.68
CA GLY A 257 -5.93 12.03 22.10
C GLY A 257 -6.99 11.32 21.24
N LYS A 258 -6.73 11.13 19.94
CA LYS A 258 -7.68 10.45 19.03
C LYS A 258 -7.66 8.93 19.15
N GLN A 259 -6.61 8.32 19.73
CA GLN A 259 -6.42 6.87 19.73
C GLN A 259 -6.32 6.23 21.12
N LYS A 260 -5.85 6.96 22.14
CA LYS A 260 -5.47 6.39 23.44
C LYS A 260 -6.26 6.92 24.64
N TRP A 261 -6.74 8.16 24.62
CA TRP A 261 -7.38 8.76 25.80
C TRP A 261 -8.90 8.55 25.79
N PRO A 262 -9.47 7.88 26.82
CA PRO A 262 -10.91 7.64 26.90
C PRO A 262 -11.66 8.95 27.15
N ARG A 263 -12.88 9.08 26.57
CA ARG A 263 -13.77 10.26 26.67
C ARG A 263 -13.30 11.53 25.94
N MET A 264 -12.45 11.39 24.93
CA MET A 264 -12.02 12.52 24.10
C MET A 264 -13.01 12.83 22.98
N GLU A 265 -13.73 13.96 23.11
CA GLU A 265 -14.55 14.49 22.03
C GLU A 265 -13.72 15.37 21.07
N LEU A 266 -14.06 15.31 19.78
CA LEU A 266 -13.35 16.03 18.72
C LEU A 266 -13.28 17.56 18.99
N VAL A 267 -14.30 18.10 19.66
CA VAL A 267 -14.43 19.54 19.96
C VAL A 267 -13.33 19.99 20.94
N ALA A 268 -13.10 19.26 22.03
CA ALA A 268 -12.03 19.59 22.98
C ALA A 268 -10.65 19.45 22.34
N LEU A 269 -10.43 18.44 21.50
CA LEU A 269 -9.15 18.28 20.79
C LEU A 269 -8.86 19.45 19.85
N GLN A 270 -9.88 19.96 19.15
CA GLN A 270 -9.73 21.12 18.28
C GLN A 270 -9.52 22.43 19.07
N ALA A 271 -10.17 22.57 20.23
CA ALA A 271 -9.98 23.72 21.11
C ALA A 271 -8.56 23.75 21.70
N ILE A 272 -8.07 22.62 22.20
CA ILE A 272 -6.72 22.48 22.75
C ILE A 272 -5.64 22.71 21.67
N GLN A 273 -5.90 22.28 20.43
CA GLN A 273 -4.99 22.55 19.30
C GLN A 273 -4.82 24.04 18.96
N ARG A 274 -5.72 24.91 19.44
CA ARG A 274 -5.63 26.36 19.22
C ARG A 274 -4.81 27.07 20.30
N LEU A 275 -4.44 26.39 21.40
CA LEU A 275 -3.59 26.97 22.43
C LEU A 275 -2.20 27.27 21.87
N GLU A 276 -1.68 28.46 22.16
CA GLU A 276 -0.35 28.92 21.73
C GLU A 276 0.71 28.78 22.83
N ASP A 277 0.29 28.53 24.08
CA ASP A 277 1.18 28.32 25.21
C ASP A 277 1.72 26.87 25.24
N ALA A 278 3.03 26.73 25.09
CA ALA A 278 3.72 25.44 25.12
C ALA A 278 3.69 24.79 26.50
N ALA A 279 3.73 25.57 27.59
CA ALA A 279 3.72 25.03 28.95
C ALA A 279 2.36 24.41 29.27
N GLN A 280 1.29 25.12 28.93
CA GLN A 280 -0.08 24.64 29.08
C GLN A 280 -0.35 23.39 28.22
N LEU A 281 0.16 23.35 26.98
CA LEU A 281 0.04 22.17 26.11
C LEU A 281 0.79 20.96 26.65
N GLN A 282 1.99 21.15 27.20
CA GLN A 282 2.77 20.06 27.80
C GLN A 282 2.09 19.52 29.06
N GLU A 283 1.55 20.40 29.91
CA GLU A 283 0.82 20.00 31.12
C GLU A 283 -0.44 19.18 30.80
N LEU A 284 -1.17 19.55 29.74
CA LEU A 284 -2.33 18.78 29.26
C LEU A 284 -1.93 17.40 28.74
N VAL A 285 -0.81 17.30 28.01
CA VAL A 285 -0.26 16.01 27.53
C VAL A 285 0.19 15.13 28.69
N ASP A 286 0.89 15.70 29.68
CA ASP A 286 1.40 14.96 30.83
C ASP A 286 0.26 14.47 31.74
N SER A 287 -0.77 15.30 31.94
CA SER A 287 -1.97 14.93 32.71
C SER A 287 -2.77 13.83 31.99
N GLY A 288 -2.95 13.95 30.67
CA GLY A 288 -3.60 12.94 29.86
C GLY A 288 -2.86 11.59 29.87
N ASN A 289 -1.53 11.61 29.82
CA ASN A 289 -0.71 10.39 29.94
C ASN A 289 -0.82 9.73 31.33
N LYS A 290 -1.12 10.50 32.38
CA LYS A 290 -1.39 10.00 33.74
C LYS A 290 -2.85 9.59 33.95
N GLY A 291 -3.73 9.83 32.97
CA GLY A 291 -5.16 9.52 33.04
C GLY A 291 -6.00 10.55 33.80
N ASP A 292 -5.46 11.74 34.09
CA ASP A 292 -6.21 12.85 34.70
C ASP A 292 -6.62 13.86 33.63
N PHE A 293 -7.93 13.97 33.39
CA PHE A 293 -8.51 14.78 32.32
C PHE A 293 -9.30 15.99 32.83
N ARG A 294 -9.26 16.31 34.13
CA ARG A 294 -10.03 17.44 34.70
C ARG A 294 -9.70 18.79 34.06
N GLY A 295 -8.44 18.99 33.68
CA GLY A 295 -8.01 20.21 32.95
C GLY A 295 -8.51 20.28 31.51
N TRP A 296 -8.98 19.16 30.95
CA TRP A 296 -9.53 19.07 29.59
C TRP A 296 -11.04 19.35 29.56
N ASP A 297 -11.73 19.16 30.69
CA ASP A 297 -13.18 19.43 30.82
C ASP A 297 -13.53 20.90 30.55
N ALA A 298 -12.61 21.83 30.80
CA ALA A 298 -12.75 23.25 30.46
C ALA A 298 -12.92 23.52 28.96
N PHE A 299 -12.62 22.53 28.10
CA PHE A 299 -12.74 22.61 26.64
C PHE A 299 -13.88 21.74 26.09
N LEU A 300 -14.68 21.12 26.96
CA LEU A 300 -15.86 20.31 26.61
C LEU A 300 -17.19 21.09 26.75
N SER A 301 -17.15 22.32 27.26
CA SER A 301 -18.33 23.21 27.42
C SER A 301 -18.61 24.06 26.18
#